data_AF-A0A932TS91-F1
#
_entry.id   AF-A0A932TS91-F1
#
_cell.length_a   1.000
_cell.length_b   1.000
_cell.length_c   1.000
_cell.angle_alpha   90.00
_cell.angle_beta   90.00
_cell.angle_gamma   90.00
#
_symmetry.space_group_name_H-M   'P 1'
#
loop_
_entity.id
_entity.type
_entity.pdbx_description
1 polymer ?
#
loop_
_entity_poly.entity_id
_entity_poly.type
_entity_poly.pdbx_seq_one_letter_code
_entity_poly.pdbx_strand_id
1 'polypeptide(L)'
;MRARKRSWGVSAPLVCAVLAGLWAAPLLAQDGYRMERVEAAPVGIAESVEKALSSQGARLLRGDGRTVAELWLRKEVPLKATAAGAGYGALAEGTLVGVLRFPDGGSDFRGQSIAPGTYTLRYARIPQDGNHLGAAPEPDFLLLCPAAEDRDLDAAIDFESLMELSRPATGTNHPGPLMLQPIATGDFPGDQRNDLGHVALRLKTSAKPAGSQAAQNFPLALTLVGRAE
;
A
#
# COMPACT_ATOMS: atom_id res chain seq x y z
N MET A 1 -26.34 -88.40 -10.45
CA MET A 1 -25.03 -88.54 -9.78
C MET A 1 -23.92 -88.52 -10.83
N ARG A 2 -22.79 -87.86 -10.51
CA ARG A 2 -21.52 -87.66 -11.28
C ARG A 2 -21.42 -86.48 -12.28
N ALA A 3 -20.94 -85.36 -11.72
CA ALA A 3 -19.68 -84.64 -12.01
C ALA A 3 -19.25 -84.28 -13.45
N ARG A 4 -18.99 -82.96 -13.68
CA ARG A 4 -17.72 -82.28 -14.09
C ARG A 4 -18.06 -80.92 -14.76
N LYS A 5 -17.63 -79.77 -14.21
CA LYS A 5 -16.36 -79.00 -14.33
C LYS A 5 -16.36 -77.93 -15.44
N ARG A 6 -15.69 -76.80 -15.11
CA ARG A 6 -15.12 -75.70 -15.96
C ARG A 6 -16.09 -74.61 -16.43
N SER A 7 -15.73 -73.34 -16.63
CA SER A 7 -14.73 -72.35 -16.13
C SER A 7 -14.82 -71.16 -17.11
N TRP A 8 -14.38 -69.97 -16.67
CA TRP A 8 -14.19 -68.70 -17.42
C TRP A 8 -15.48 -67.86 -17.54
N GLY A 9 -15.56 -66.58 -17.20
CA GLY A 9 -14.56 -65.57 -16.84
C GLY A 9 -14.90 -64.31 -17.61
N VAL A 10 -15.36 -63.23 -16.94
CA VAL A 10 -15.32 -61.87 -17.49
C VAL A 10 -15.09 -60.91 -16.34
N SER A 11 -13.88 -60.35 -16.27
CA SER A 11 -13.50 -59.25 -15.40
C SER A 11 -13.99 -57.94 -16.02
N ALA A 12 -14.73 -57.15 -15.26
CA ALA A 12 -15.17 -55.80 -15.65
C ALA A 12 -13.98 -54.81 -15.60
N PRO A 13 -13.98 -53.75 -16.44
CA PRO A 13 -12.88 -52.81 -16.50
C PRO A 13 -12.91 -51.85 -15.30
N LEU A 14 -11.74 -51.64 -14.70
CA LEU A 14 -11.50 -50.60 -13.70
C LEU A 14 -11.48 -49.23 -14.40
N VAL A 15 -12.39 -48.34 -14.03
CA VAL A 15 -12.38 -46.93 -14.46
C VAL A 15 -11.28 -46.20 -13.70
N CYS A 16 -10.18 -45.85 -14.37
CA CYS A 16 -9.18 -44.92 -13.84
C CYS A 16 -9.72 -43.49 -13.91
N ALA A 17 -10.25 -42.99 -12.80
CA ALA A 17 -10.50 -41.57 -12.62
C ALA A 17 -9.17 -40.84 -12.37
N VAL A 18 -8.67 -40.13 -13.39
CA VAL A 18 -7.53 -39.21 -13.25
C VAL A 18 -8.05 -37.94 -12.56
N LEU A 19 -7.82 -37.84 -11.25
CA LEU A 19 -7.97 -36.59 -10.51
C LEU A 19 -6.77 -35.69 -10.85
N ALA A 20 -6.97 -34.75 -11.78
CA ALA A 20 -6.04 -33.66 -12.03
C ALA A 20 -6.07 -32.70 -10.83
N GLY A 21 -5.24 -32.98 -9.83
CA GLY A 21 -4.97 -32.03 -8.76
C GLY A 21 -4.16 -30.85 -9.31
N LEU A 22 -4.78 -29.68 -9.43
CA LEU A 22 -4.04 -28.43 -9.54
C LEU A 22 -3.24 -28.23 -8.25
N TRP A 23 -1.97 -28.60 -8.29
CA TRP A 23 -1.00 -28.16 -7.29
C TRP A 23 -0.69 -26.70 -7.59
N ALA A 24 -1.36 -25.78 -6.90
CA ALA A 24 -0.84 -24.43 -6.75
C ALA A 24 0.44 -24.55 -5.91
N ALA A 25 1.59 -24.55 -6.57
CA ALA A 25 2.86 -24.46 -5.87
C ALA A 25 2.87 -23.13 -5.09
N PRO A 26 3.12 -23.13 -3.77
CA PRO A 26 3.37 -21.89 -3.08
C PRO A 26 4.64 -21.29 -3.69
N LEU A 27 4.55 -20.09 -4.26
CA LEU A 27 5.75 -19.30 -4.51
C LEU A 27 6.45 -19.15 -3.17
N LEU A 28 7.67 -19.69 -3.06
CA LEU A 28 8.49 -19.50 -1.86
C LEU A 28 8.73 -18.00 -1.69
N ALA A 29 8.20 -17.45 -0.61
CA ALA A 29 8.39 -16.08 -0.21
C ALA A 29 9.87 -15.84 0.07
N GLN A 30 10.52 -15.01 -0.74
CA GLN A 30 11.82 -14.45 -0.37
C GLN A 30 11.54 -13.35 0.68
N ASP A 31 11.97 -13.57 1.92
CA ASP A 31 11.91 -12.68 3.11
C ASP A 31 10.55 -12.35 3.74
N GLY A 32 9.60 -13.29 3.68
CA GLY A 32 8.48 -13.29 4.64
C GLY A 32 7.58 -12.06 4.58
N TYR A 33 7.42 -11.42 3.43
CA TYR A 33 6.29 -10.52 3.15
C TYR A 33 5.65 -10.91 1.83
N ARG A 34 4.33 -10.73 1.72
CA ARG A 34 3.55 -10.92 0.49
C ARG A 34 2.47 -9.86 0.40
N MET A 35 1.88 -9.67 -0.78
CA MET A 35 0.75 -8.76 -0.94
C MET A 35 -0.47 -9.44 -1.52
N GLU A 36 -1.62 -8.93 -1.14
CA GLU A 36 -2.92 -9.36 -1.64
C GLU A 36 -3.77 -8.13 -1.99
N ARG A 37 -4.71 -8.29 -2.93
CA ARG A 37 -5.67 -7.23 -3.27
C ARG A 37 -6.77 -7.16 -2.20
N VAL A 38 -7.27 -5.96 -1.92
CA VAL A 38 -8.39 -5.73 -1.01
C VAL A 38 -9.54 -5.08 -1.78
N GLU A 39 -10.68 -5.77 -1.86
CA GLU A 39 -11.89 -5.27 -2.54
C GLU A 39 -12.82 -4.48 -1.61
N ALA A 40 -12.63 -4.63 -0.28
CA ALA A 40 -13.43 -3.89 0.70
C ALA A 40 -12.95 -2.43 0.77
N ALA A 41 -13.90 -1.51 0.93
CA ALA A 41 -13.58 -0.12 1.24
C ALA A 41 -12.99 0.00 2.66
N PRO A 42 -12.10 0.97 2.91
CA PRO A 42 -11.60 1.24 4.25
C PRO A 42 -12.73 1.75 5.15
N VAL A 43 -12.66 1.38 6.43
CA VAL A 43 -13.63 1.80 7.45
C VAL A 43 -13.12 3.02 8.22
N GLY A 44 -14.04 3.82 8.77
CA GLY A 44 -13.71 4.93 9.66
C GLY A 44 -13.15 6.17 8.94
N ILE A 45 -13.58 6.41 7.70
CA ILE A 45 -13.22 7.58 6.90
C ILE A 45 -14.47 8.39 6.54
N ALA A 46 -14.28 9.65 6.13
CA ALA A 46 -15.37 10.46 5.60
C ALA A 46 -15.86 9.94 4.24
N GLU A 47 -17.18 10.04 3.98
CA GLU A 47 -17.81 9.57 2.74
C GLU A 47 -17.21 10.24 1.48
N SER A 48 -16.83 11.52 1.58
CA SER A 48 -16.14 12.27 0.52
C SER A 48 -14.80 11.63 0.15
N VAL A 49 -14.02 11.23 1.15
CA VAL A 49 -12.75 10.53 0.98
C VAL A 49 -13.00 9.15 0.38
N GLU A 50 -13.96 8.38 0.91
CA GLU A 50 -14.28 7.03 0.43
C GLU A 50 -14.63 7.02 -1.07
N LYS A 51 -15.50 7.94 -1.51
CA LYS A 51 -15.90 8.06 -2.93
C LYS A 51 -14.73 8.40 -3.85
N ALA A 52 -13.71 9.08 -3.34
CA ALA A 52 -12.52 9.46 -4.08
C ALA A 52 -11.46 8.35 -4.17
N LEU A 53 -11.53 7.29 -3.35
CA LEU A 53 -10.59 6.18 -3.35
C LEU A 53 -10.92 5.12 -4.39
N SER A 54 -9.88 4.52 -4.98
CA SER A 54 -9.99 3.29 -5.78
C SER A 54 -10.85 2.26 -5.05
N SER A 55 -11.72 1.57 -5.79
CA SER A 55 -12.53 0.46 -5.24
C SER A 55 -11.68 -0.72 -4.80
N GLN A 56 -10.42 -0.76 -5.24
CA GLN A 56 -9.44 -1.78 -4.87
C GLN A 56 -8.25 -1.15 -4.15
N GLY A 57 -7.91 -1.71 -3.00
CA GLY A 57 -6.67 -1.46 -2.28
C GLY A 57 -5.70 -2.65 -2.40
N ALA A 58 -4.59 -2.55 -1.67
CA ALA A 58 -3.65 -3.65 -1.49
C ALA A 58 -3.28 -3.80 -0.02
N ARG A 59 -3.04 -5.03 0.39
CA ARG A 59 -2.66 -5.41 1.74
C ARG A 59 -1.25 -5.97 1.73
N LEU A 60 -0.38 -5.46 2.60
CA LEU A 60 0.91 -6.07 2.88
C LEU A 60 0.73 -7.06 4.04
N LEU A 61 1.19 -8.29 3.85
CA LEU A 61 1.15 -9.37 4.81
C LEU A 61 2.57 -9.77 5.18
N ARG A 62 2.78 -10.10 6.45
CA ARG A 62 3.98 -10.78 6.93
C ARG A 62 3.89 -12.29 6.59
N GLY A 63 5.00 -13.00 6.67
CA GLY A 63 5.14 -14.40 6.30
C GLY A 63 4.33 -15.34 7.18
N ASP A 64 3.98 -14.90 8.39
CA ASP A 64 3.04 -15.58 9.29
C ASP A 64 1.56 -15.33 8.93
N GLY A 65 1.29 -14.55 7.89
CA GLY A 65 -0.05 -14.20 7.42
C GLY A 65 -0.70 -13.03 8.14
N ARG A 66 -0.02 -12.37 9.08
CA ARG A 66 -0.57 -11.16 9.73
C ARG A 66 -0.52 -9.96 8.79
N THR A 67 -1.56 -9.14 8.85
CA THR A 67 -1.63 -7.92 8.05
C THR A 67 -0.73 -6.85 8.66
N VAL A 68 0.20 -6.34 7.87
CA VAL A 68 1.02 -5.17 8.24
C VAL A 68 0.19 -3.91 8.06
N ALA A 69 -0.33 -3.69 6.85
CA ALA A 69 -1.21 -2.56 6.56
C ALA A 69 -2.03 -2.82 5.29
N GLU A 70 -3.09 -2.03 5.11
CA GLU A 70 -3.93 -1.98 3.92
C GLU A 70 -3.90 -0.56 3.34
N LEU A 71 -3.73 -0.42 2.03
CA LEU A 71 -3.56 0.86 1.33
C LEU A 71 -4.55 0.99 0.18
N TRP A 72 -5.27 2.11 0.13
CA TRP A 72 -6.12 2.53 -0.98
C TRP A 72 -5.64 3.88 -1.49
N LEU A 73 -5.50 4.02 -2.81
CA LEU A 73 -5.12 5.30 -3.43
C LEU A 73 -6.36 6.08 -3.87
N ARG A 74 -6.28 7.41 -3.83
CA ARG A 74 -7.21 8.30 -4.53
C ARG A 74 -7.17 7.98 -6.02
N LYS A 75 -8.34 7.82 -6.67
CA LYS A 75 -8.46 7.42 -8.09
C LYS A 75 -7.73 8.38 -9.03
N GLU A 76 -7.80 9.67 -8.71
CA GLU A 76 -7.18 10.75 -9.45
C GLU A 76 -6.56 11.75 -8.46
N VAL A 77 -5.23 11.76 -8.37
CA VAL A 77 -4.47 12.65 -7.48
C VAL A 77 -4.17 13.98 -8.18
N PRO A 78 -4.47 15.14 -7.57
CA PRO A 78 -4.16 16.43 -8.20
C PRO A 78 -2.64 16.69 -8.17
N LEU A 79 -2.11 17.19 -9.29
CA LEU A 79 -0.72 17.64 -9.40
C LEU A 79 -0.67 19.16 -9.62
N LYS A 80 0.47 19.77 -9.32
CA LYS A 80 0.73 21.19 -9.61
C LYS A 80 0.63 21.47 -11.11
N ALA A 81 0.19 22.68 -11.48
CA ALA A 81 -0.04 23.08 -12.88
C ALA A 81 1.21 22.98 -13.78
N THR A 82 2.39 23.14 -13.20
CA THR A 82 3.68 23.13 -13.91
C THR A 82 4.40 21.77 -13.85
N ALA A 83 3.71 20.70 -13.43
CA ALA A 83 4.30 19.37 -13.30
C ALA A 83 4.64 18.78 -14.68
N ALA A 84 5.84 19.06 -15.18
CA ALA A 84 6.45 18.33 -16.28
C ALA A 84 7.22 17.12 -15.70
N GLY A 85 6.54 15.98 -15.56
CA GLY A 85 7.14 14.73 -15.07
C GLY A 85 6.28 14.01 -14.02
N ALA A 86 6.60 12.73 -13.81
CA ALA A 86 5.82 11.80 -12.97
C ALA A 86 6.40 11.58 -11.56
N GLY A 87 7.34 12.43 -11.11
CA GLY A 87 7.95 12.32 -9.78
C GLY A 87 7.07 12.88 -8.65
N TYR A 88 7.32 12.48 -7.41
CA TYR A 88 6.51 12.91 -6.26
C TYR A 88 6.53 14.42 -6.01
N GLY A 89 7.64 15.09 -6.36
CA GLY A 89 7.74 16.55 -6.35
C GLY A 89 6.73 17.28 -7.24
N ALA A 90 5.91 16.58 -8.04
CA ALA A 90 4.75 17.14 -8.75
C ALA A 90 3.53 17.39 -7.84
N LEU A 91 3.48 16.76 -6.66
CA LEU A 91 2.43 16.95 -5.67
C LEU A 91 2.60 18.30 -4.96
N ALA A 92 1.47 18.92 -4.57
CA ALA A 92 1.47 20.04 -3.65
C ALA A 92 1.52 19.53 -2.21
N GLU A 93 2.16 20.27 -1.31
CA GLU A 93 2.12 19.99 0.13
C GLU A 93 0.68 19.78 0.60
N GLY A 94 0.45 18.80 1.47
CA GLY A 94 -0.87 18.47 1.99
C GLY A 94 -1.79 17.71 1.03
N THR A 95 -1.39 17.42 -0.21
CA THR A 95 -2.24 16.69 -1.17
C THR A 95 -2.64 15.32 -0.61
N LEU A 96 -3.94 15.03 -0.53
CA LEU A 96 -4.43 13.70 -0.17
C LEU A 96 -4.16 12.70 -1.31
N VAL A 97 -3.33 11.71 -1.01
CA VAL A 97 -2.90 10.67 -1.96
C VAL A 97 -3.67 9.37 -1.78
N GLY A 98 -4.08 9.06 -0.54
CA GLY A 98 -4.78 7.82 -0.25
C GLY A 98 -5.13 7.66 1.22
N VAL A 99 -5.47 6.42 1.59
CA VAL A 99 -5.80 5.99 2.95
C VAL A 99 -5.03 4.73 3.28
N LEU A 100 -4.46 4.68 4.48
CA LEU A 100 -3.80 3.53 5.05
C LEU A 100 -4.55 3.05 6.29
N ARG A 101 -4.67 1.73 6.46
CA ARG A 101 -5.17 1.12 7.69
C ARG A 101 -4.13 0.21 8.31
N PHE A 102 -3.89 0.41 9.61
CA PHE A 102 -3.13 -0.50 10.47
C PHE A 102 -4.11 -1.29 11.33
N PRO A 103 -4.39 -2.58 11.04
CA PRO A 103 -5.35 -3.36 11.84
C PRO A 103 -4.84 -3.65 13.26
N ASP A 104 -3.54 -3.87 13.42
CA ASP A 104 -2.90 -4.23 14.70
C ASP A 104 -1.86 -3.18 15.16
N GLY A 105 -1.93 -1.97 14.59
CA GLY A 105 -0.92 -0.93 14.76
C GLY A 105 0.28 -1.10 13.84
N GLY A 106 1.22 -0.16 13.91
CA GLY A 106 2.36 -0.10 13.02
C GLY A 106 3.49 0.76 13.54
N SER A 107 4.38 1.15 12.63
CA SER A 107 5.45 2.10 12.89
C SER A 107 5.53 3.07 11.71
N ASP A 108 5.88 4.32 11.99
CA ASP A 108 6.32 5.24 10.94
C ASP A 108 7.80 5.02 10.59
N PHE A 109 8.29 5.80 9.62
CA PHE A 109 9.67 5.75 9.15
C PHE A 109 10.68 6.26 10.19
N ARG A 110 10.25 6.95 11.25
CA ARG A 110 11.13 7.35 12.36
C ARG A 110 11.19 6.28 13.45
N GLY A 111 10.49 5.16 13.29
CA GLY A 111 10.39 4.11 14.29
C GLY A 111 9.40 4.41 15.42
N GLN A 112 8.54 5.45 15.27
CA GLN A 112 7.52 5.77 16.26
C GLN A 112 6.35 4.79 16.11
N SER A 113 5.84 4.31 17.24
CA SER A 113 4.66 3.43 17.24
C SER A 113 3.43 4.18 16.75
N ILE A 114 2.68 3.55 15.86
CA ILE A 114 1.39 4.03 15.34
C ILE A 114 0.30 3.12 15.88
N ALA A 115 -0.74 3.71 16.45
CA ALA A 115 -1.88 2.97 16.98
C ALA A 115 -2.63 2.21 15.87
N PRO A 116 -3.38 1.15 16.19
CA PRO A 116 -4.34 0.58 15.26
C PRO A 116 -5.36 1.65 14.83
N GLY A 117 -5.66 1.71 13.54
CA GLY A 117 -6.55 2.74 13.02
C GLY A 117 -6.49 2.94 11.51
N THR A 118 -7.31 3.87 11.03
CA THR A 118 -7.35 4.32 9.64
C THR A 118 -6.85 5.76 9.56
N TYR A 119 -5.96 6.00 8.61
CA TYR A 119 -5.25 7.25 8.42
C TYR A 119 -5.37 7.71 6.97
N THR A 120 -5.65 8.99 6.75
CA THR A 120 -5.40 9.59 5.43
C THR A 120 -3.89 9.78 5.25
N LEU A 121 -3.47 9.80 4.00
CA LEU A 121 -2.08 9.98 3.60
C LEU A 121 -1.94 11.28 2.83
N ARG A 122 -1.30 12.28 3.44
CA ARG A 122 -1.05 13.58 2.82
C ARG A 122 0.42 13.76 2.48
N TYR A 123 0.70 14.23 1.27
CA TYR A 123 2.05 14.43 0.80
C TYR A 123 2.76 15.56 1.56
N ALA A 124 4.01 15.31 1.92
CA ALA A 124 4.92 16.32 2.46
C ALA A 124 6.33 16.09 1.91
N ARG A 125 7.08 17.17 1.76
CA ARG A 125 8.52 17.09 1.50
C ARG A 125 9.31 17.51 2.73
N ILE A 126 10.32 16.72 3.10
CA ILE A 126 11.18 17.08 4.22
C ILE A 126 11.90 18.42 3.92
N PRO A 127 11.98 19.34 4.90
CA PRO A 127 12.72 20.59 4.73
C PRO A 127 14.15 20.37 4.25
N GLN A 128 14.66 21.29 3.43
CA GLN A 128 16.02 21.25 2.89
C GLN A 128 16.91 22.23 3.66
N ASP A 129 16.92 22.11 4.98
CA ASP A 129 17.75 22.91 5.89
C ASP A 129 18.81 22.04 6.59
N GLY A 130 19.76 22.70 7.26
CA GLY A 130 20.88 22.01 7.91
C GLY A 130 20.49 20.98 8.98
N ASN A 131 19.27 21.05 9.53
CA ASN A 131 18.79 20.11 10.56
C ASN A 131 18.12 18.86 9.97
N HIS A 132 17.75 18.89 8.68
CA HIS A 132 17.01 17.81 8.02
C HIS A 132 17.83 17.09 6.92
N LEU A 133 18.93 17.70 6.47
CA LEU A 133 19.84 17.06 5.53
C LEU A 133 20.40 15.74 6.09
N GLY A 134 20.17 14.66 5.35
CA GLY A 134 20.63 13.31 5.73
C GLY A 134 19.70 12.55 6.69
N ALA A 135 18.58 13.13 7.12
CA ALA A 135 17.63 12.45 8.00
C ALA A 135 16.91 11.27 7.33
N ALA A 136 16.89 11.23 6.00
CA ALA A 136 16.35 10.14 5.20
C ALA A 136 17.06 10.09 3.83
N PRO A 137 17.07 8.92 3.17
CA PRO A 137 17.63 8.79 1.83
C PRO A 137 16.78 9.51 0.77
N GLU A 138 15.47 9.62 1.00
CA GLU A 138 14.53 10.26 0.08
C GLU A 138 13.82 11.44 0.75
N PRO A 139 13.52 12.52 -0.01
CA PRO A 139 12.93 13.72 0.56
C PRO A 139 11.40 13.70 0.61
N ASP A 140 10.76 12.75 -0.06
CA ASP A 140 9.31 12.72 -0.27
C ASP A 140 8.62 11.74 0.69
N PHE A 141 7.56 12.21 1.35
CA PHE A 141 6.84 11.45 2.37
C PHE A 141 5.33 11.54 2.18
N LEU A 142 4.63 10.53 2.71
CA LEU A 142 3.23 10.63 3.04
C LEU A 142 3.09 10.65 4.56
N LEU A 143 2.42 11.66 5.10
CA LEU A 143 2.18 11.80 6.52
C LEU A 143 0.87 11.14 6.91
N LEU A 144 0.92 10.34 7.96
CA LEU A 144 -0.24 9.72 8.58
C LEU A 144 -1.04 10.80 9.32
N CYS A 145 -2.26 11.02 8.87
CA CYS A 145 -3.22 11.93 9.50
C CYS A 145 -4.41 11.08 9.98
N PRO A 146 -4.81 11.12 11.26
CA PRO A 146 -5.96 10.33 11.73
C PRO A 146 -7.20 10.66 10.91
N ALA A 147 -7.82 9.65 10.30
CA ALA A 147 -8.91 9.88 9.35
C ALA A 147 -10.16 10.54 9.98
N ALA A 148 -10.31 10.43 11.30
CA ALA A 148 -11.38 11.12 12.03
C ALA A 148 -11.22 12.65 12.02
N GLU A 149 -9.98 13.13 12.02
CA GLU A 149 -9.60 14.55 12.04
C GLU A 149 -9.42 15.12 10.62
N ASP A 150 -9.14 14.26 9.63
CA ASP A 150 -8.92 14.66 8.25
C ASP A 150 -10.06 14.25 7.32
N ARG A 151 -11.09 15.11 7.22
CA ARG A 151 -12.36 14.79 6.55
C ARG A 151 -12.56 15.45 5.18
N ASP A 152 -11.75 16.45 4.85
CA ASP A 152 -11.87 17.22 3.61
C ASP A 152 -10.76 16.84 2.63
N LEU A 153 -11.12 16.10 1.57
CA LEU A 153 -10.15 15.58 0.61
C LEU A 153 -9.34 16.66 -0.14
N ASP A 154 -9.89 17.87 -0.27
CA ASP A 154 -9.34 18.94 -1.10
C ASP A 154 -8.94 20.17 -0.27
N ALA A 155 -8.91 20.02 1.07
CA ALA A 155 -8.40 21.04 1.97
C ALA A 155 -7.00 21.51 1.54
N ALA A 156 -6.85 22.83 1.38
CA ALA A 156 -5.56 23.46 1.22
C ALA A 156 -4.88 23.52 2.60
N ILE A 157 -3.96 22.58 2.84
CA ILE A 157 -3.25 22.45 4.11
C ILE A 157 -1.80 22.89 3.88
N ASP A 158 -1.37 23.92 4.61
CA ASP A 158 0.03 24.34 4.60
C ASP A 158 0.89 23.39 5.45
N PHE A 159 2.21 23.59 5.40
CA PHE A 159 3.16 22.71 6.10
C PHE A 159 2.89 22.62 7.61
N GLU A 160 2.69 23.75 8.28
CA GLU A 160 2.48 23.78 9.74
C GLU A 160 1.17 23.11 10.15
N SER A 161 0.08 23.42 9.44
CA SER A 161 -1.23 22.79 9.68
C SER A 161 -1.17 21.28 9.41
N LEU A 162 -0.36 20.86 8.43
CA LEU A 162 -0.15 19.44 8.14
C LEU A 162 0.64 18.74 9.26
N MET A 163 1.64 19.40 9.84
CA MET A 163 2.35 18.87 11.02
C MET A 163 1.39 18.69 12.19
N GLU A 164 0.55 19.70 12.47
CA GLU A 164 -0.46 19.63 13.53
C GLU A 164 -1.47 18.50 13.29
N LEU A 165 -1.92 18.31 12.06
CA LEU A 165 -2.85 17.23 11.70
C LEU A 165 -2.22 15.84 11.83
N SER A 166 -0.91 15.70 11.59
CA SER A 166 -0.22 14.41 11.62
C SER A 166 0.30 14.00 13.00
N ARG A 167 0.70 14.95 13.86
CA ARG A 167 1.23 14.67 15.22
C ARG A 167 0.37 13.68 16.05
N PRO A 168 -0.97 13.76 16.06
CA PRO A 168 -1.78 12.82 16.83
C PRO A 168 -1.64 11.35 16.38
N ALA A 169 -1.20 11.08 15.15
CA ALA A 169 -0.96 9.70 14.70
C ALA A 169 0.17 9.02 15.47
N THR A 170 1.16 9.78 15.96
CA THR A 170 2.31 9.27 16.71
C THR A 170 2.18 9.46 18.22
N GLY A 171 1.32 10.39 18.65
CA GLY A 171 1.24 10.81 20.05
C GLY A 171 2.48 11.57 20.55
N THR A 172 3.32 12.09 19.63
CA THR A 172 4.51 12.90 19.96
C THR A 172 4.45 14.29 19.31
N ASN A 173 5.50 15.09 19.50
CA ASN A 173 5.63 16.40 18.85
C ASN A 173 6.03 16.33 17.36
N HIS A 174 6.24 15.12 16.83
CA HIS A 174 6.61 14.89 15.43
C HIS A 174 5.45 14.27 14.64
N PRO A 175 5.33 14.59 13.33
CA PRO A 175 4.38 13.91 12.45
C PRO A 175 4.71 12.42 12.32
N GLY A 176 3.81 11.64 11.71
CA GLY A 176 4.04 10.23 11.38
C GLY A 176 4.41 10.02 9.91
N PRO A 177 5.68 10.18 9.50
CA PRO A 177 6.08 10.10 8.11
C PRO A 177 6.25 8.67 7.62
N LEU A 178 5.76 8.37 6.41
CA LEU A 178 6.07 7.17 5.64
C LEU A 178 6.83 7.57 4.39
N MET A 179 8.05 7.06 4.23
CA MET A 179 8.94 7.45 3.14
C MET A 179 8.47 6.89 1.79
N LEU A 180 8.44 7.74 0.77
CA LEU A 180 8.26 7.33 -0.61
C LEU A 180 9.61 6.96 -1.23
N GLN A 181 9.72 5.74 -1.74
CA GLN A 181 10.91 5.28 -2.45
C GLN A 181 10.85 5.69 -3.94
N PRO A 182 12.01 5.81 -4.62
CA PRO A 182 12.04 5.89 -6.06
C PRO A 182 11.35 4.68 -6.67
N ILE A 183 10.65 4.88 -7.79
CA ILE A 183 9.88 3.80 -8.41
C ILE A 183 10.81 2.85 -9.15
N ALA A 184 10.91 1.60 -8.69
CA ALA A 184 11.54 0.53 -9.43
C ALA A 184 10.64 0.00 -10.57
N THR A 185 11.26 -0.69 -11.53
CA THR A 185 10.55 -1.38 -12.62
C THR A 185 9.78 -2.58 -12.09
N GLY A 186 8.67 -2.93 -12.78
CA GLY A 186 7.85 -4.12 -12.47
C GLY A 186 6.35 -3.83 -12.44
N ASP A 187 5.57 -4.83 -12.04
CA ASP A 187 4.10 -4.80 -12.09
C ASP A 187 3.47 -4.06 -10.91
N PHE A 188 2.21 -3.64 -11.06
CA PHE A 188 1.42 -2.98 -10.02
C PHE A 188 0.11 -3.75 -9.81
N PRO A 189 -0.31 -4.05 -8.57
CA PRO A 189 0.42 -3.87 -7.32
C PRO A 189 1.69 -4.74 -7.25
N GLY A 190 2.73 -4.27 -6.55
CA GLY A 190 4.03 -4.92 -6.42
C GLY A 190 4.69 -4.56 -5.09
N ASP A 191 5.65 -5.35 -4.60
CA ASP A 191 6.51 -4.95 -3.48
C ASP A 191 7.85 -4.47 -4.05
N GLN A 192 8.52 -3.64 -3.28
CA GLN A 192 9.83 -3.10 -3.63
C GLN A 192 10.72 -3.11 -2.38
N ARG A 193 12.00 -3.43 -2.58
CA ARG A 193 13.02 -3.40 -1.54
C ARG A 193 14.19 -2.53 -1.96
N ASN A 194 14.82 -1.90 -0.99
CA ASN A 194 16.10 -1.21 -1.16
C ASN A 194 17.22 -1.96 -0.41
N ASP A 195 18.45 -1.49 -0.60
CA ASP A 195 19.64 -2.11 0.00
C ASP A 195 19.69 -1.95 1.54
N LEU A 196 18.81 -1.12 2.11
CA LEU A 196 18.63 -0.95 3.56
C LEU A 196 17.60 -1.94 4.14
N GLY A 197 17.06 -2.84 3.31
CA GLY A 197 16.05 -3.82 3.72
C GLY A 197 14.66 -3.22 3.97
N HIS A 198 14.41 -1.97 3.57
CA HIS A 198 13.08 -1.38 3.65
C HIS A 198 12.16 -2.05 2.64
N VAL A 199 10.92 -2.33 3.03
CA VAL A 199 9.89 -2.90 2.16
C VAL A 199 8.82 -1.84 1.89
N ALA A 200 8.60 -1.55 0.62
CA ALA A 200 7.56 -0.66 0.14
C ALA A 200 6.46 -1.40 -0.62
N LEU A 201 5.23 -0.92 -0.44
CA LEU A 201 4.09 -1.30 -1.27
C LEU A 201 4.06 -0.38 -2.50
N ARG A 202 4.14 -0.99 -3.68
CA ARG A 202 4.16 -0.29 -4.97
C ARG A 202 2.79 -0.38 -5.63
N LEU A 203 2.15 0.77 -5.79
CA LEU A 203 0.82 0.93 -6.39
C LEU A 203 0.86 1.96 -7.51
N LYS A 204 -0.18 1.98 -8.34
CA LYS A 204 -0.34 2.95 -9.41
C LYS A 204 -1.74 3.51 -9.39
N THR A 205 -1.84 4.82 -9.54
CA THR A 205 -3.12 5.53 -9.69
C THR A 205 -3.06 6.48 -10.88
N SER A 206 -4.16 7.18 -11.15
CA SER A 206 -4.19 8.30 -12.07
C SER A 206 -3.84 9.59 -11.32
N ALA A 207 -3.22 10.55 -12.01
CA ALA A 207 -2.99 11.88 -11.50
C ALA A 207 -3.23 12.94 -12.57
N LYS A 208 -3.69 14.11 -12.15
CA LYS A 208 -4.15 15.17 -13.05
C LYS A 208 -3.46 16.49 -12.73
N PRO A 209 -2.62 17.03 -13.63
CA PRO A 209 -2.07 18.38 -13.49
C PRO A 209 -3.18 19.43 -13.43
N ALA A 210 -3.05 20.38 -12.51
CA ALA A 210 -3.98 21.50 -12.42
C ALA A 210 -4.05 22.26 -13.76
N GLY A 211 -5.26 22.52 -14.25
CA GLY A 211 -5.50 23.15 -15.55
C GLY A 211 -5.41 22.21 -16.76
N SER A 212 -5.00 20.95 -16.58
CA SER A 212 -5.05 19.93 -17.64
C SER A 212 -6.36 19.13 -17.58
N GLN A 213 -6.84 18.65 -18.73
CA GLN A 213 -7.88 17.62 -18.79
C GLN A 213 -7.31 16.21 -18.97
N ALA A 214 -6.04 16.09 -19.36
CA ALA A 214 -5.36 14.81 -19.52
C ALA A 214 -4.81 14.35 -18.16
N ALA A 215 -5.23 13.16 -17.75
CA ALA A 215 -4.65 12.46 -16.62
C ALA A 215 -3.46 11.59 -17.06
N GLN A 216 -2.53 11.34 -16.14
CA GLN A 216 -1.35 10.52 -16.36
C GLN A 216 -1.25 9.41 -15.31
N ASN A 217 -0.53 8.34 -15.64
CA ASN A 217 -0.19 7.32 -14.66
C ASN A 217 0.73 7.92 -13.58
N PHE A 218 0.43 7.61 -12.33
CA PHE A 218 1.21 8.06 -11.18
C PHE A 218 1.54 6.87 -10.28
N PRO A 219 2.72 6.27 -10.46
CA PRO A 219 3.19 5.19 -9.59
C PRO A 219 3.65 5.73 -8.23
N LEU A 220 3.42 4.95 -7.17
CA LEU A 220 3.90 5.20 -5.81
C LEU A 220 4.56 3.95 -5.23
N ALA A 221 5.62 4.12 -4.45
CA ALA A 221 6.24 3.08 -3.63
C ALA A 221 6.35 3.58 -2.19
N LEU A 222 5.39 3.17 -1.34
CA LEU A 222 5.29 3.64 0.05
C LEU A 222 5.96 2.64 1.00
N THR A 223 6.98 3.08 1.74
CA THR A 223 7.67 2.25 2.73
C THR A 223 6.75 1.94 3.91
N LEU A 224 6.47 0.65 4.14
CA LEU A 224 5.63 0.15 5.25
C LEU A 224 6.43 -0.68 6.27
N VAL A 225 7.64 -1.10 5.92
CA VAL A 225 8.57 -1.79 6.81
C VAL A 225 9.95 -1.18 6.61
N GLY A 226 10.61 -0.85 7.71
CA GLY A 226 11.89 -0.13 7.70
C GLY A 226 11.76 1.24 8.35
N ARG A 227 12.89 1.80 8.76
CA ARG A 227 12.98 3.11 9.41
C ARG A 227 14.31 3.78 9.06
N ALA A 228 14.38 5.10 9.29
CA ALA A 228 15.62 5.84 9.39
C ALA A 228 16.49 5.24 10.52
N GLU A 229 17.81 5.33 10.34
CA GLU A 229 18.80 4.87 11.33
C GLU A 229 18.87 5.77 12.56
#